data_AF-A0A8D7B8C0-F1
#
_entry.id   AF-A0A8D7B8C0-F1
#
_cell.length_a   1.000
_cell.length_b   1.000
_cell.length_c   1.000
_cell.angle_alpha   90.00
_cell.angle_beta   90.00
_cell.angle_gamma   90.00
#
_symmetry.space_group_name_H-M   'P 1'
#
loop_
_entity.id
_entity.type
_entity.pdbx_description
1 polymer ?
#
loop_
_entity_poly.entity_id
_entity_poly.type
_entity_poly.pdbx_seq_one_letter_code
_entity_poly.pdbx_strand_id
1 'polypeptide(L)'
;MRWVTRHHVKDSVLDGSEPVMAAYGMSSFEYQGTDPRFNKVFNEAMQSHSTIMISRLLRTYGGVDDVEVLDDVGGGVGTTLGMITAKHPRIKGINFDLSHVISEAQPLPGVQHVSGDMFEAVPRGDAIFLKLILHDWSDENCVKLLKNCWKALPEKGKVIVVECVLPAVPKPTPRDQGIFQLDLCMATYNIGGKERTEEEFQGLAKDGGFTGFKALHLFADTWVMEFTK
;
A
#
# COMPACT_ATOMS: atom_id res chain seq x y z
N MET A 1 -18.45 -8.86 3.80
CA MET A 1 -17.43 -8.09 4.55
C MET A 1 -17.94 -6.79 5.17
N ARG A 2 -18.04 -5.68 4.41
CA ARG A 2 -18.16 -4.30 4.95
C ARG A 2 -19.24 -4.02 6.00
N TRP A 3 -20.43 -4.61 5.89
CA TRP A 3 -21.53 -4.32 6.82
C TRP A 3 -21.44 -5.11 8.13
N VAL A 4 -20.87 -6.31 8.08
CA VAL A 4 -20.81 -7.20 9.24
C VAL A 4 -19.78 -6.70 10.25
N THR A 5 -18.59 -6.30 9.79
CA THR A 5 -17.52 -5.79 10.68
C THR A 5 -17.95 -4.55 11.47
N ARG A 6 -18.81 -3.70 10.91
CA ARG A 6 -19.34 -2.51 11.60
C ARG A 6 -20.15 -2.84 12.85
N HIS A 7 -20.76 -4.01 12.93
CA HIS A 7 -21.48 -4.44 14.13
C HIS A 7 -20.55 -4.74 15.30
N HIS A 8 -19.26 -4.94 15.06
CA HIS A 8 -18.25 -5.29 16.06
C HIS A 8 -17.39 -4.09 16.52
N VAL A 9 -17.58 -2.90 15.94
CA VAL A 9 -16.79 -1.70 16.31
C VAL A 9 -17.06 -1.27 17.75
N LYS A 10 -18.26 -1.48 18.27
CA LYS A 10 -18.53 -1.20 19.68
C LYS A 10 -17.70 -2.11 20.59
N ASP A 11 -17.66 -3.40 20.26
CA ASP A 11 -16.99 -4.41 21.07
C ASP A 11 -15.47 -4.19 21.04
N SER A 12 -14.91 -3.89 19.86
CA SER A 12 -13.48 -3.55 19.71
C SER A 12 -13.03 -2.40 20.60
N VAL A 13 -13.86 -1.38 20.80
CA VAL A 13 -13.56 -0.26 21.70
C VAL A 13 -13.58 -0.67 23.17
N LEU A 14 -14.40 -1.67 23.53
CA LEU A 14 -14.57 -2.11 24.91
C LEU A 14 -13.52 -3.15 25.34
N ASP A 15 -13.15 -4.08 24.45
CA ASP A 15 -12.31 -5.22 24.77
C ASP A 15 -11.02 -5.32 23.95
N GLY A 16 -10.81 -4.43 22.98
CA GLY A 16 -9.63 -4.42 22.11
C GLY A 16 -9.65 -5.49 21.02
N SER A 17 -10.79 -6.18 20.80
CA SER A 17 -10.93 -7.13 19.69
C SER A 17 -10.84 -6.44 18.33
N GLU A 18 -10.34 -7.17 17.33
CA GLU A 18 -10.29 -6.64 15.95
C GLU A 18 -11.64 -6.89 15.26
N PRO A 19 -12.35 -5.88 14.71
CA PRO A 19 -13.70 -6.07 14.16
C PRO A 19 -13.79 -7.10 13.03
N VAL A 20 -12.74 -7.22 12.21
CA VAL A 20 -12.67 -8.23 11.15
C VAL A 20 -12.54 -9.64 11.71
N MET A 21 -11.73 -9.81 12.77
CA MET A 21 -11.55 -11.09 13.45
C MET A 21 -12.83 -11.51 14.16
N ALA A 22 -13.51 -10.58 14.84
CA ALA A 22 -14.79 -10.85 15.50
C ALA A 22 -15.88 -11.28 14.50
N ALA A 23 -15.88 -10.70 13.29
CA ALA A 23 -16.88 -10.99 12.26
C ALA A 23 -16.60 -12.28 11.47
N TYR A 24 -15.35 -12.58 11.15
CA TYR A 24 -14.98 -13.64 10.19
C TYR A 24 -14.01 -14.68 10.75
N GLY A 25 -13.42 -14.46 11.92
CA GLY A 25 -12.43 -15.36 12.53
C GLY A 25 -11.07 -15.37 11.81
N MET A 26 -10.84 -14.47 10.87
CA MET A 26 -9.64 -14.36 10.04
C MET A 26 -9.46 -12.92 9.54
N SER A 27 -8.26 -12.59 9.07
CA SER A 27 -7.96 -11.28 8.49
C SER A 27 -8.68 -11.05 7.16
N SER A 28 -8.75 -9.78 6.72
CA SER A 28 -9.33 -9.43 5.40
C SER A 28 -8.58 -10.10 4.24
N PHE A 29 -7.26 -10.27 4.34
CA PHE A 29 -6.45 -10.90 3.29
C PHE A 29 -6.65 -12.42 3.23
N GLU A 30 -6.78 -13.09 4.39
CA GLU A 30 -7.14 -14.50 4.44
C GLU A 30 -8.56 -14.72 3.88
N TYR A 31 -9.51 -13.86 4.26
CA TYR A 31 -10.90 -13.95 3.80
C TYR A 31 -11.01 -13.82 2.26
N GLN A 32 -10.20 -12.96 1.63
CA GLN A 32 -10.12 -12.85 0.16
C GLN A 32 -9.77 -14.19 -0.50
N GLY A 33 -8.86 -14.96 0.08
CA GLY A 33 -8.51 -16.30 -0.41
C GLY A 33 -9.65 -17.34 -0.30
N THR A 34 -10.69 -17.06 0.49
CA THR A 34 -11.81 -17.98 0.72
C THR A 34 -13.08 -17.65 -0.09
N ASP A 35 -13.29 -16.39 -0.47
CA ASP A 35 -14.48 -15.91 -1.20
C ASP A 35 -14.06 -15.28 -2.55
N PRO A 36 -14.03 -16.07 -3.65
CA PRO A 36 -13.63 -15.58 -4.97
C PRO A 36 -14.48 -14.40 -5.48
N ARG A 37 -15.76 -14.33 -5.09
CA ARG A 37 -16.64 -13.22 -5.45
C ARG A 37 -16.21 -11.95 -4.72
N PHE A 38 -15.84 -12.04 -3.46
CA PHE A 38 -15.29 -10.90 -2.73
C PHE A 38 -13.91 -10.49 -3.24
N ASN A 39 -13.01 -11.45 -3.49
CA ASN A 39 -11.68 -11.20 -4.07
C ASN A 39 -11.79 -10.40 -5.38
N LYS A 40 -12.66 -10.85 -6.29
CA LYS A 40 -12.91 -10.15 -7.55
C LYS A 40 -13.36 -8.70 -7.36
N VAL A 41 -14.33 -8.45 -6.49
CA VAL A 41 -14.84 -7.09 -6.24
C VAL A 41 -13.75 -6.20 -5.62
N PHE A 42 -12.94 -6.75 -4.72
CA PHE A 42 -11.81 -6.04 -4.12
C PHE A 42 -10.77 -5.66 -5.18
N ASN A 43 -10.35 -6.62 -6.00
CA ASN A 43 -9.36 -6.43 -7.06
C ASN A 43 -9.83 -5.41 -8.12
N GLU A 44 -11.10 -5.48 -8.55
CA GLU A 44 -11.68 -4.51 -9.49
C GLU A 44 -11.74 -3.08 -8.90
N ALA A 45 -12.06 -2.95 -7.61
CA ALA A 45 -12.07 -1.66 -6.92
C ALA A 45 -10.65 -1.08 -6.83
N MET A 46 -9.66 -1.89 -6.45
CA MET A 46 -8.26 -1.48 -6.36
C MET A 46 -7.68 -1.12 -7.72
N GLN A 47 -8.01 -1.87 -8.78
CA GLN A 47 -7.63 -1.54 -10.14
C GLN A 47 -8.19 -0.17 -10.56
N SER A 48 -9.49 0.04 -10.39
CA SER A 48 -10.15 1.30 -10.77
C SER A 48 -9.56 2.51 -10.04
N HIS A 49 -9.33 2.37 -8.74
CA HIS A 49 -8.69 3.41 -7.93
C HIS A 49 -7.25 3.69 -8.37
N SER A 50 -6.46 2.63 -8.59
CA SER A 50 -5.07 2.72 -9.05
C SER A 50 -4.96 3.40 -10.41
N THR A 51 -5.86 3.10 -11.36
CA THR A 51 -5.83 3.74 -12.68
C THR A 51 -5.95 5.26 -12.59
N ILE A 52 -6.85 5.78 -11.75
CA ILE A 52 -7.03 7.23 -11.56
C ILE A 52 -5.77 7.82 -10.92
N MET A 53 -5.28 7.19 -9.86
CA MET A 53 -4.14 7.67 -9.09
C MET A 53 -2.84 7.70 -9.90
N ILE A 54 -2.51 6.58 -10.54
CA ILE A 54 -1.27 6.42 -11.29
C ILE A 54 -1.29 7.28 -12.55
N SER A 55 -2.44 7.47 -13.19
CA SER A 55 -2.57 8.42 -14.32
C SER A 55 -2.19 9.85 -13.93
N ARG A 56 -2.45 10.26 -12.68
CA ARG A 56 -2.06 11.57 -12.15
C ARG A 56 -0.59 11.57 -11.74
N LEU A 57 -0.17 10.55 -10.99
CA LEU A 57 1.21 10.37 -10.53
C LEU A 57 2.20 10.48 -11.69
N LEU A 58 1.97 9.72 -12.76
CA LEU A 58 2.84 9.70 -13.91
C LEU A 58 2.96 11.08 -14.59
N ARG A 59 2.02 12.01 -14.43
CA ARG A 59 2.13 13.35 -15.06
C ARG A 59 3.07 14.30 -14.32
N THR A 60 3.23 14.12 -13.02
CA THR A 60 3.85 15.13 -12.14
C THR A 60 5.03 14.60 -11.35
N TYR A 61 5.15 13.27 -11.20
CA TYR A 61 6.19 12.63 -10.42
C TYR A 61 7.21 11.94 -11.34
N GLY A 62 8.45 12.44 -11.32
CA GLY A 62 9.59 11.88 -12.08
C GLY A 62 10.52 11.01 -11.24
N GLY A 63 10.13 10.64 -10.00
CA GLY A 63 11.04 9.91 -9.10
C GLY A 63 11.36 8.47 -9.53
N VAL A 64 10.73 7.98 -10.60
CA VAL A 64 11.00 6.69 -11.26
C VAL A 64 11.87 6.82 -12.53
N ASP A 65 12.25 8.03 -12.94
CA ASP A 65 12.90 8.26 -14.24
C ASP A 65 14.28 7.59 -14.36
N ASP A 66 15.01 7.51 -13.24
CA ASP A 66 16.36 6.93 -13.12
C ASP A 66 16.36 5.50 -12.55
N VAL A 67 15.20 4.86 -12.45
CA VAL A 67 15.05 3.49 -11.92
C VAL A 67 15.22 2.48 -13.06
N GLU A 68 16.04 1.44 -12.88
CA GLU A 68 16.13 0.33 -13.86
C GLU A 68 15.24 -0.84 -13.47
N VAL A 69 15.21 -1.20 -12.18
CA VAL A 69 14.36 -2.26 -11.61
C VAL A 69 13.43 -1.67 -10.55
N LEU A 70 12.11 -1.76 -10.79
CA LEU A 70 11.08 -1.30 -9.88
C LEU A 70 10.27 -2.49 -9.35
N ASP A 71 10.27 -2.69 -8.04
CA ASP A 71 9.48 -3.71 -7.36
C ASP A 71 8.21 -3.10 -6.75
N ASP A 72 7.02 -3.52 -7.21
CA ASP A 72 5.71 -3.11 -6.69
C ASP A 72 5.23 -4.15 -5.69
N VAL A 73 5.47 -3.88 -4.41
CA VAL A 73 5.17 -4.80 -3.30
C VAL A 73 3.74 -4.61 -2.84
N GLY A 74 2.96 -5.69 -2.85
CA GLY A 74 1.50 -5.61 -2.74
C GLY A 74 0.86 -5.00 -3.99
N GLY A 75 1.49 -5.20 -5.17
CA GLY A 75 1.05 -4.61 -6.44
C GLY A 75 -0.26 -5.18 -6.99
N GLY A 76 -0.85 -6.17 -6.33
CA GLY A 76 -2.05 -6.86 -6.74
C GLY A 76 -1.84 -7.60 -8.07
N VAL A 77 -2.79 -7.39 -8.99
CA VAL A 77 -2.70 -7.92 -10.36
C VAL A 77 -1.77 -7.10 -11.28
N GLY A 78 -0.99 -6.15 -10.74
CA GLY A 78 0.05 -5.41 -11.47
C GLY A 78 -0.42 -4.21 -12.29
N THR A 79 -1.63 -3.69 -12.04
CA THR A 79 -2.17 -2.54 -12.80
C THR A 79 -1.26 -1.32 -12.69
N THR A 80 -0.80 -0.98 -11.48
CA THR A 80 0.08 0.16 -11.23
C THR A 80 1.38 0.03 -12.02
N LEU A 81 2.09 -1.09 -11.81
CA LEU A 81 3.36 -1.32 -12.45
C LEU A 81 3.24 -1.41 -13.98
N GLY A 82 2.18 -2.03 -14.51
CA GLY A 82 1.90 -2.05 -15.95
C GLY A 82 1.72 -0.66 -16.56
N MET A 83 1.10 0.28 -15.84
CA MET A 83 1.01 1.68 -16.29
C MET A 83 2.37 2.38 -16.24
N ILE A 84 3.18 2.11 -15.22
CA ILE A 84 4.53 2.69 -15.08
C ILE A 84 5.44 2.18 -16.20
N THR A 85 5.51 0.87 -16.45
CA THR A 85 6.37 0.30 -17.50
C THR A 85 5.90 0.68 -18.90
N ALA A 86 4.60 0.85 -19.13
CA ALA A 86 4.08 1.38 -20.40
C ALA A 86 4.57 2.81 -20.69
N LYS A 87 4.69 3.66 -19.65
CA LYS A 87 5.22 5.02 -19.80
C LYS A 87 6.76 5.05 -19.81
N HIS A 88 7.40 4.15 -19.09
CA HIS A 88 8.86 4.05 -18.94
C HIS A 88 9.35 2.67 -19.40
N PRO A 89 9.41 2.36 -20.71
CA PRO A 89 9.69 1.01 -21.21
C PRO A 89 11.08 0.47 -20.87
N ARG A 90 11.97 1.31 -20.32
CA ARG A 90 13.29 0.89 -19.82
C ARG A 90 13.23 0.21 -18.46
N ILE A 91 12.18 0.48 -17.67
CA ILE A 91 12.00 -0.10 -16.35
C ILE A 91 11.64 -1.58 -16.48
N LYS A 92 12.38 -2.42 -15.77
CA LYS A 92 12.02 -3.81 -15.51
C LYS A 92 11.19 -3.86 -14.25
N GLY A 93 9.92 -4.17 -14.39
CA GLY A 93 8.98 -4.27 -13.28
C GLY A 93 8.99 -5.65 -12.63
N ILE A 94 8.94 -5.69 -11.30
CA ILE A 94 8.60 -6.88 -10.52
C ILE A 94 7.27 -6.57 -9.80
N ASN A 95 6.22 -7.33 -10.10
CA ASN A 95 4.95 -7.24 -9.37
C ASN A 95 4.92 -8.33 -8.31
N PHE A 96 4.98 -7.94 -7.04
CA PHE A 96 5.09 -8.87 -5.92
C PHE A 96 3.82 -8.88 -5.07
N ASP A 97 3.21 -10.05 -4.88
CA ASP A 97 2.00 -10.20 -4.06
C ASP A 97 1.82 -11.65 -3.55
N LEU A 98 0.74 -11.93 -2.84
CA LEU A 98 0.37 -13.27 -2.39
C LEU A 98 0.09 -14.19 -3.58
N SER A 99 0.34 -15.49 -3.38
CA SER A 99 0.20 -16.51 -4.44
C SER A 99 -1.18 -16.54 -5.08
N HIS A 100 -2.25 -16.40 -4.30
CA HIS A 100 -3.61 -16.42 -4.83
C HIS A 100 -3.93 -15.19 -5.69
N VAL A 101 -3.36 -14.02 -5.36
CA VAL A 101 -3.51 -12.79 -6.14
C VAL A 101 -2.73 -12.86 -7.45
N ILE A 102 -1.46 -13.26 -7.37
CA ILE A 102 -0.60 -13.42 -8.56
C ILE A 102 -1.16 -14.43 -9.54
N SER A 103 -1.86 -15.47 -9.07
CA SER A 103 -2.49 -16.46 -9.96
C SER A 103 -3.58 -15.89 -10.88
N GLU A 104 -4.17 -14.74 -10.52
CA GLU A 104 -5.16 -14.03 -11.34
C GLU A 104 -4.53 -12.97 -12.26
N ALA A 105 -3.25 -12.64 -12.08
CA ALA A 105 -2.56 -11.61 -12.83
C ALA A 105 -2.33 -12.04 -14.30
N GLN A 106 -2.62 -11.13 -15.22
CA GLN A 106 -2.36 -11.34 -16.64
C GLN A 106 -0.94 -10.89 -17.00
N PRO A 107 -0.28 -11.51 -17.99
CA PRO A 107 1.04 -11.06 -18.43
C PRO A 107 1.04 -9.59 -18.87
N LEU A 108 2.01 -8.83 -18.36
CA LEU A 108 2.19 -7.41 -18.68
C LEU A 108 3.58 -7.16 -19.30
N PRO A 109 3.70 -6.38 -20.39
CA PRO A 109 5.00 -6.07 -20.98
C PRO A 109 5.97 -5.43 -19.98
N GLY A 110 7.18 -5.98 -19.90
CA GLY A 110 8.23 -5.49 -19.00
C GLY A 110 8.00 -5.79 -17.52
N VAL A 111 6.99 -6.60 -17.16
CA VAL A 111 6.66 -6.96 -15.77
C VAL A 111 6.82 -8.45 -15.55
N GLN A 112 7.51 -8.82 -14.46
CA GLN A 112 7.57 -10.18 -13.94
C GLN A 112 6.68 -10.28 -12.69
N HIS A 113 5.72 -11.20 -12.69
CA HIS A 113 4.92 -11.48 -11.49
C HIS A 113 5.65 -12.48 -10.58
N VAL A 114 5.75 -12.15 -9.29
CA VAL A 114 6.43 -12.95 -8.27
C VAL A 114 5.50 -13.09 -7.08
N SER A 115 5.29 -14.32 -6.62
CA SER A 115 4.49 -14.57 -5.41
C SER A 115 5.37 -14.71 -4.18
N GLY A 116 4.93 -14.18 -3.04
CA GLY A 116 5.59 -14.40 -1.75
C GLY A 116 4.88 -13.71 -0.58
N ASP A 117 5.59 -13.57 0.52
CA ASP A 117 5.16 -12.83 1.72
C ASP A 117 6.16 -11.71 2.02
N MET A 118 5.68 -10.46 1.96
CA MET A 118 6.50 -9.27 2.17
C MET A 118 7.08 -9.15 3.59
N PHE A 119 6.46 -9.84 4.57
CA PHE A 119 6.96 -9.90 5.93
C PHE A 119 8.13 -10.87 6.10
N GLU A 120 8.32 -11.80 5.16
CA GLU A 120 9.49 -12.69 5.12
C GLU A 120 10.62 -12.07 4.29
N ALA A 121 10.33 -11.70 3.04
CA ALA A 121 11.28 -11.02 2.15
C ALA A 121 10.55 -10.34 0.98
N VAL A 122 11.18 -9.32 0.41
CA VAL A 122 10.74 -8.68 -0.85
C VAL A 122 11.83 -8.84 -1.92
N PRO A 123 11.47 -8.87 -3.22
CA PRO A 123 12.43 -8.88 -4.32
C PRO A 123 13.43 -7.72 -4.27
N ARG A 124 14.60 -7.91 -4.88
CA ARG A 124 15.60 -6.83 -5.02
C ARG A 124 15.26 -5.93 -6.20
N GLY A 125 15.38 -4.62 -6.00
CA GLY A 125 15.20 -3.60 -7.03
C GLY A 125 15.95 -2.31 -6.68
N ASP A 126 16.06 -1.39 -7.63
CA ASP A 126 16.65 -0.07 -7.39
C ASP A 126 15.68 0.85 -6.63
N ALA A 127 14.38 0.65 -6.85
CA ALA A 127 13.32 1.25 -6.08
C ALA A 127 12.23 0.22 -5.76
N ILE A 128 11.58 0.42 -4.62
CA ILE A 128 10.40 -0.35 -4.20
C ILE A 128 9.22 0.61 -4.12
N PHE A 129 8.09 0.21 -4.66
CA PHE A 129 6.84 0.94 -4.66
C PHE A 129 5.87 0.31 -3.66
N LEU A 130 5.30 1.13 -2.77
CA LEU A 130 4.31 0.72 -1.78
C LEU A 130 3.11 1.65 -1.90
N LYS A 131 2.02 1.19 -2.49
CA LYS A 131 0.81 2.01 -2.68
C LYS A 131 -0.37 1.42 -1.95
N LEU A 132 -0.87 2.15 -0.95
CA LEU A 132 -1.96 1.69 -0.08
C LEU A 132 -1.59 0.35 0.56
N ILE A 133 -0.38 0.31 1.14
CA ILE A 133 0.16 -0.87 1.82
C ILE A 133 0.36 -0.55 3.29
N LEU A 134 1.05 0.55 3.61
CA LEU A 134 1.39 0.86 5.00
C LEU A 134 0.14 1.18 5.82
N HIS A 135 -0.94 1.65 5.19
CA HIS A 135 -2.19 1.91 5.89
C HIS A 135 -2.95 0.66 6.35
N ASP A 136 -2.63 -0.51 5.79
CA ASP A 136 -3.28 -1.78 6.14
C ASP A 136 -2.70 -2.40 7.44
N TRP A 137 -1.58 -1.89 7.93
CA TRP A 137 -0.81 -2.56 8.98
C TRP A 137 -0.48 -1.65 10.16
N SER A 138 -0.26 -2.28 11.32
CA SER A 138 0.29 -1.62 12.51
C SER A 138 1.70 -1.06 12.28
N ASP A 139 2.14 -0.17 13.15
CA ASP A 139 3.47 0.45 13.05
C ASP A 139 4.60 -0.60 13.12
N GLU A 140 4.44 -1.64 13.96
CA GLU A 140 5.43 -2.72 14.08
C GLU A 140 5.57 -3.50 12.78
N ASN A 141 4.44 -3.81 12.12
CA ASN A 141 4.42 -4.51 10.85
C ASN A 141 4.95 -3.63 9.72
N CYS A 142 4.60 -2.34 9.69
CA CYS A 142 5.18 -1.36 8.78
C CYS A 142 6.70 -1.29 8.92
N VAL A 143 7.23 -1.21 10.15
CA VAL A 143 8.68 -1.19 10.39
C VAL A 143 9.33 -2.51 9.97
N LYS A 144 8.69 -3.66 10.22
CA LYS A 144 9.18 -4.97 9.75
C LYS A 144 9.29 -5.00 8.22
N LEU A 145 8.24 -4.59 7.51
CA LEU A 145 8.21 -4.49 6.06
C LEU A 145 9.28 -3.52 5.54
N LEU A 146 9.35 -2.30 6.09
CA LEU A 146 10.32 -1.29 5.68
C LEU A 146 11.77 -1.76 5.88
N LYS A 147 12.07 -2.54 6.93
CA LYS A 147 13.38 -3.18 7.11
C LYS A 147 13.67 -4.22 6.03
N ASN A 148 12.67 -4.97 5.56
CA ASN A 148 12.84 -5.90 4.45
C ASN A 148 13.08 -5.14 3.13
N CYS A 149 12.33 -4.07 2.87
CA CYS A 149 12.57 -3.17 1.75
C CYS A 149 13.97 -2.57 1.81
N TRP A 150 14.40 -2.10 2.97
CA TRP A 150 15.75 -1.58 3.17
C TRP A 150 16.81 -2.63 2.81
N LYS A 151 16.67 -3.89 3.24
CA LYS A 151 17.64 -4.95 2.88
C LYS A 151 17.66 -5.26 1.37
N ALA A 152 16.55 -5.08 0.68
CA ALA A 152 16.40 -5.40 -0.74
C ALA A 152 16.93 -4.31 -1.69
N LEU A 153 17.09 -3.07 -1.19
CA LEU A 153 17.56 -1.92 -1.94
C LEU A 153 19.10 -1.80 -1.99
N PRO A 154 19.68 -1.25 -3.08
CA PRO A 154 21.09 -0.84 -3.12
C PRO A 154 21.35 0.40 -2.23
N GLU A 155 22.61 0.82 -2.09
CA GLU A 155 22.98 2.00 -1.27
C GLU A 155 22.28 3.29 -1.68
N LYS A 156 21.99 3.48 -2.97
CA LYS A 156 21.25 4.64 -3.50
C LYS A 156 19.77 4.35 -3.77
N GLY A 157 19.28 3.23 -3.25
CA GLY A 157 17.91 2.80 -3.46
C GLY A 157 16.91 3.62 -2.64
N LYS A 158 15.66 3.58 -3.06
CA LYS A 158 14.56 4.29 -2.39
C LYS A 158 13.30 3.44 -2.29
N VAL A 159 12.49 3.70 -1.27
CA VAL A 159 11.09 3.29 -1.24
C VAL A 159 10.24 4.48 -1.66
N ILE A 160 9.27 4.25 -2.54
CA ILE A 160 8.28 5.22 -3.00
C ILE A 160 6.94 4.79 -2.41
N VAL A 161 6.51 5.50 -1.37
CA VAL A 161 5.26 5.26 -0.66
C VAL A 161 4.18 6.17 -1.22
N VAL A 162 3.03 5.61 -1.57
CA VAL A 162 1.87 6.35 -2.07
C VAL A 162 0.67 6.05 -1.18
N GLU A 163 0.33 7.01 -0.33
CA GLU A 163 -0.67 6.86 0.73
C GLU A 163 -1.53 8.11 0.87
N CYS A 164 -2.68 7.96 1.53
CA CYS A 164 -3.39 9.10 2.08
C CYS A 164 -2.65 9.62 3.32
N VAL A 165 -2.67 10.94 3.52
CA VAL A 165 -2.00 11.56 4.67
C VAL A 165 -3.00 12.37 5.48
N LEU A 166 -3.09 12.07 6.77
CA LEU A 166 -3.94 12.81 7.70
C LEU A 166 -3.46 14.25 7.89
N PRO A 167 -4.37 15.24 7.89
CA PRO A 167 -4.01 16.59 8.25
C PRO A 167 -3.65 16.65 9.73
N ALA A 168 -2.57 17.35 10.07
CA ALA A 168 -2.17 17.55 11.48
C ALA A 168 -3.27 18.21 12.34
N VAL A 169 -4.14 19.00 11.71
CA VAL A 169 -5.30 19.62 12.36
C VAL A 169 -6.55 19.33 11.53
N PRO A 170 -7.48 18.50 12.05
CA PRO A 170 -8.75 18.19 11.38
C PRO A 170 -9.62 19.43 11.18
N LYS A 171 -10.20 19.60 9.99
CA LYS A 171 -11.19 20.63 9.67
C LYS A 171 -12.51 19.97 9.24
N PRO A 172 -13.66 20.60 9.47
CA PRO A 172 -14.96 20.07 9.06
C PRO A 172 -15.20 20.32 7.56
N THR A 173 -14.32 19.81 6.70
CA THR A 173 -14.44 19.91 5.24
C THR A 173 -14.70 18.53 4.62
N PRO A 174 -15.35 18.45 3.45
CA PRO A 174 -15.55 17.16 2.77
C PRO A 174 -14.25 16.42 2.46
N ARG A 175 -13.15 17.16 2.30
CA ARG A 175 -11.81 16.63 2.07
C ARG A 175 -11.33 15.83 3.28
N ASP A 176 -11.20 16.50 4.43
CA ASP A 176 -10.76 15.89 5.68
C ASP A 176 -11.70 14.75 6.10
N GLN A 177 -13.02 14.94 5.96
CA GLN A 177 -14.01 13.90 6.24
C GLN A 177 -13.77 12.61 5.42
N GLY A 178 -13.33 12.75 4.16
CA GLY A 178 -13.01 11.61 3.31
C GLY A 178 -11.84 10.78 3.86
N ILE A 179 -10.78 11.43 4.34
CA ILE A 179 -9.60 10.73 4.90
C ILE A 179 -9.96 10.05 6.22
N PHE A 180 -10.72 10.72 7.10
CA PHE A 180 -11.17 10.08 8.35
C PHE A 180 -12.16 8.93 8.10
N GLN A 181 -12.94 8.98 7.02
CA GLN A 181 -13.77 7.85 6.61
C GLN A 181 -12.91 6.66 6.16
N LEU A 182 -11.79 6.93 5.47
CA LEU A 182 -10.83 5.90 5.09
C LEU A 182 -10.14 5.31 6.33
N ASP A 183 -9.72 6.14 7.27
CA ASP A 183 -9.12 5.73 8.55
C ASP A 183 -10.05 4.79 9.35
N LEU A 184 -11.33 5.16 9.48
CA LEU A 184 -12.33 4.28 10.07
C LEU A 184 -12.51 2.97 9.29
N CYS A 185 -12.35 2.98 7.96
CA CYS A 185 -12.37 1.76 7.17
C CYS A 185 -11.17 0.88 7.50
N MET A 186 -9.97 1.44 7.61
CA MET A 186 -8.75 0.69 7.96
C MET A 186 -8.90 0.07 9.35
N ALA A 187 -9.28 0.86 10.35
CA ALA A 187 -9.52 0.39 11.72
C ALA A 187 -10.62 -0.69 11.82
N THR A 188 -11.52 -0.79 10.84
CA THR A 188 -12.61 -1.78 10.86
C THR A 188 -12.28 -3.04 10.06
N TYR A 189 -11.47 -2.94 9.00
CA TYR A 189 -11.24 -4.03 8.07
C TYR A 189 -9.85 -4.67 8.24
N ASN A 190 -8.88 -3.94 8.76
CA ASN A 190 -7.49 -4.36 8.81
C ASN A 190 -6.98 -4.35 10.24
N ILE A 191 -6.25 -5.40 10.61
CA ILE A 191 -5.72 -5.58 11.96
C ILE A 191 -4.58 -4.58 12.19
N GLY A 192 -4.83 -3.60 13.05
CA GLY A 192 -3.91 -2.48 13.30
C GLY A 192 -3.76 -1.48 12.15
N GLY A 193 -4.61 -1.55 11.11
CA GLY A 193 -4.60 -0.61 9.99
C GLY A 193 -5.07 0.79 10.41
N LYS A 194 -4.40 1.82 9.90
CA LYS A 194 -4.69 3.23 10.17
C LYS A 194 -4.11 4.14 9.10
N GLU A 195 -4.76 5.27 8.88
CA GLU A 195 -4.14 6.40 8.18
C GLU A 195 -3.15 7.10 9.11
N ARG A 196 -2.17 7.80 8.53
CA ARG A 196 -1.07 8.43 9.27
C ARG A 196 -0.82 9.85 8.80
N THR A 197 -0.31 10.67 9.71
CA THR A 197 0.23 11.99 9.39
C THR A 197 1.58 11.87 8.69
N GLU A 198 2.04 12.95 8.06
CA GLU A 198 3.37 13.01 7.43
C GLU A 198 4.49 12.74 8.44
N GLU A 199 4.36 13.25 9.67
CA GLU A 199 5.33 13.06 10.75
C GLU A 199 5.41 11.57 11.18
N GLU A 200 4.27 10.89 11.27
CA GLU A 200 4.24 9.44 11.56
C GLU A 200 4.89 8.63 10.44
N PHE A 201 4.66 8.97 9.16
CA PHE A 201 5.37 8.34 8.04
C PHE A 201 6.87 8.58 8.08
N GLN A 202 7.30 9.80 8.45
CA GLN A 202 8.73 10.11 8.64
C GLN A 202 9.33 9.28 9.79
N GLY A 203 8.57 9.08 10.87
CA GLY A 203 8.92 8.17 11.97
C GLY A 203 9.12 6.72 11.47
N LEU A 204 8.16 6.19 10.72
CA LEU A 204 8.26 4.84 10.13
C LEU A 204 9.47 4.69 9.22
N ALA A 205 9.76 5.70 8.37
CA ALA A 205 10.93 5.69 7.51
C ALA A 205 12.22 5.57 8.33
N LYS A 206 12.35 6.40 9.38
CA LYS A 206 13.51 6.38 10.28
C LYS A 206 13.67 5.03 11.00
N ASP A 207 12.58 4.48 11.53
CA ASP A 207 12.59 3.21 12.25
C ASP A 207 12.83 2.00 11.31
N GLY A 208 12.48 2.16 10.02
CA GLY A 208 12.82 1.26 8.92
C GLY A 208 14.29 1.31 8.50
N GLY A 209 15.06 2.29 8.98
CA GLY A 209 16.49 2.48 8.68
C GLY A 209 16.79 3.46 7.55
N PHE A 210 15.80 4.18 7.04
CA PHE A 210 15.99 5.20 6.01
C PHE A 210 16.46 6.52 6.64
N THR A 211 17.35 7.23 5.94
CA THR A 211 17.93 8.49 6.44
C THR A 211 17.32 9.73 5.77
N GLY A 212 16.81 9.58 4.54
CA GLY A 212 16.13 10.65 3.83
C GLY A 212 14.62 10.43 3.73
N PHE A 213 13.89 11.54 3.77
CA PHE A 213 12.43 11.59 3.64
C PHE A 213 12.05 12.81 2.80
N LYS A 214 11.23 12.60 1.77
CA LYS A 214 10.68 13.69 0.95
C LYS A 214 9.24 13.39 0.60
N ALA A 215 8.33 14.28 0.98
CA ALA A 215 6.91 14.17 0.65
C ALA A 215 6.52 15.14 -0.46
N LEU A 216 5.64 14.70 -1.35
CA LEU A 216 5.03 15.50 -2.41
C LEU A 216 3.53 15.21 -2.43
N HIS A 217 2.71 16.23 -2.17
CA HIS A 217 1.27 16.13 -2.36
C HIS A 217 0.95 15.94 -3.84
N LEU A 218 0.15 14.91 -4.15
CA LEU A 218 -0.25 14.60 -5.51
C LEU A 218 -1.63 15.19 -5.84
N PHE A 219 -2.70 14.55 -5.39
CA PHE A 219 -4.08 15.03 -5.49
C PHE A 219 -4.96 14.29 -4.48
N ALA A 220 -6.11 14.88 -4.11
CA ALA A 220 -7.10 14.26 -3.22
C ALA A 220 -6.49 13.63 -1.95
N ASP A 221 -5.57 14.37 -1.30
CA ASP A 221 -4.87 13.97 -0.08
C ASP A 221 -4.04 12.69 -0.19
N THR A 222 -3.81 12.22 -1.42
CA THR A 222 -2.77 11.24 -1.72
C THR A 222 -1.44 11.96 -1.86
N TRP A 223 -0.42 11.42 -1.21
CA TRP A 223 0.95 11.89 -1.25
C TRP A 223 1.86 10.82 -1.81
N VAL A 224 2.93 11.26 -2.46
CA VAL A 224 4.06 10.43 -2.81
C VAL A 224 5.20 10.78 -1.86
N MET A 225 5.71 9.81 -1.14
CA MET A 225 6.79 9.97 -0.17
C MET A 225 7.97 9.09 -0.58
N GLU A 226 9.16 9.68 -0.67
CA GLU A 226 10.39 8.96 -0.96
C GLU A 226 11.16 8.73 0.35
N PHE A 227 11.45 7.48 0.66
CA PHE A 227 12.35 7.09 1.75
C PHE A 227 13.67 6.64 1.13
N THR A 228 14.75 7.39 1.35
CA THR A 228 16.07 7.08 0.78
C THR A 228 17.00 6.53 1.85
N LYS A 229 17.86 5.59 1.46
CA LYS A 229 18.95 5.12 2.32
C LYS A 229 19.93 6.23 2.65
#